data_AF-A0A0F9D933-F1
#
_entry.id   AF-A0A0F9D933-F1
#
_cell.length_a   1.000
_cell.length_b   1.000
_cell.length_c   1.000
_cell.angle_alpha   90.00
_cell.angle_beta   90.00
_cell.angle_gamma   90.00
#
_symmetry.space_group_name_H-M   'P 1'
#
loop_
_entity.id
_entity.type
_entity.pdbx_description
1 polymer ?
#
loop_
_entity_poly.entity_id
_entity_poly.type
_entity_poly.pdbx_seq_one_letter_code
_entity_poly.pdbx_strand_id
1 'polypeptide(L)'
;RPTAGPERRYPGRRRPSRGAPLTGAPSPAPARRGRGTRRRAAGNGTTMHDATKIEITRAEGPSALCGNLQTFEGADCWARAQAWLSRQSHTFPAEGGYDKHDFSVTFADGYVYEGRLDCQHRATSHPDLDVAAHVLSFLTFYAGIRCPSHLTPERYRAFLARDPETVAECREALERCVIPGAADVRWS
;
A
#
# COMPACT_ATOMS: atom_id res chain seq x y z
N ARG A 1 -47.98 18.83 -2.95
CA ARG A 1 -46.64 19.47 -2.98
C ARG A 1 -45.92 19.19 -1.65
N PRO A 2 -44.73 18.58 -1.67
CA PRO A 2 -44.40 17.29 -2.24
C PRO A 2 -44.55 16.15 -1.21
N THR A 3 -44.87 14.99 -1.77
CA THR A 3 -45.07 13.68 -1.16
C THR A 3 -43.74 13.00 -0.83
N ALA A 4 -43.68 12.34 0.34
CA ALA A 4 -42.59 11.46 0.73
C ALA A 4 -42.46 10.28 -0.26
N GLY A 5 -41.27 10.14 -0.87
CA GLY A 5 -40.91 8.97 -1.68
C GLY A 5 -40.45 7.80 -0.79
N PRO A 6 -40.55 6.55 -1.27
CA PRO A 6 -40.43 5.36 -0.42
C PRO A 6 -38.97 5.03 -0.05
N GLU A 7 -38.76 4.70 1.23
CA GLU A 7 -37.56 4.04 1.74
C GLU A 7 -37.28 2.75 0.96
N ARG A 8 -36.19 2.73 0.18
CA ARG A 8 -35.61 1.47 -0.28
C ARG A 8 -34.87 0.82 0.89
N ARG A 9 -35.53 -0.16 1.50
CA ARG A 9 -34.92 -1.16 2.39
C ARG A 9 -33.84 -1.94 1.63
N TYR A 10 -32.58 -1.82 2.05
CA TYR A 10 -31.54 -2.79 1.71
C TYR A 10 -31.56 -3.92 2.76
N PRO A 11 -31.70 -5.19 2.35
CA PRO A 11 -31.71 -6.30 3.27
C PRO A 11 -30.28 -6.72 3.65
N GLY A 12 -30.06 -6.89 4.96
CA GLY A 12 -29.15 -7.90 5.51
C GLY A 12 -27.64 -7.67 5.36
N ARG A 13 -27.04 -6.94 6.31
CA ARG A 13 -25.71 -7.31 6.80
C ARG A 13 -25.77 -7.59 8.29
N ARG A 14 -25.66 -8.88 8.64
CA ARG A 14 -25.28 -9.33 9.97
C ARG A 14 -23.98 -8.61 10.33
N ARG A 15 -23.96 -7.91 11.47
CA ARG A 15 -22.73 -7.41 12.08
C ARG A 15 -21.78 -8.59 12.31
N PRO A 16 -20.54 -8.59 11.80
CA PRO A 16 -19.50 -9.36 12.44
C PRO A 16 -19.22 -8.70 13.78
N SER A 17 -19.34 -9.49 14.83
CA SER A 17 -18.88 -9.19 16.19
C SER A 17 -17.45 -8.65 16.19
N ARG A 18 -17.21 -7.65 17.05
CA ARG A 18 -15.91 -7.07 17.40
C ARG A 18 -14.83 -8.16 17.52
N GLY A 19 -13.94 -8.22 16.53
CA GLY A 19 -12.57 -8.69 16.71
C GLY A 19 -11.68 -7.45 16.71
N ALA A 20 -10.89 -7.26 17.75
CA ALA A 20 -9.95 -6.15 17.86
C ALA A 20 -9.01 -6.12 16.63
N PRO A 21 -8.64 -4.93 16.11
CA PRO A 21 -7.62 -4.85 15.07
C PRO A 21 -6.29 -5.36 15.66
N LEU A 22 -5.57 -6.18 14.88
CA LEU A 22 -4.18 -6.52 15.17
C LEU A 22 -3.36 -5.23 15.07
N THR A 23 -3.14 -4.57 16.20
CA THR A 23 -2.26 -3.41 16.30
C THR A 23 -0.83 -3.85 16.02
N GLY A 24 -0.34 -3.63 14.79
CA GLY A 24 1.04 -3.90 14.40
C GLY A 24 1.23 -4.65 13.07
N ALA A 25 0.19 -5.18 12.45
CA ALA A 25 0.27 -5.57 11.04
C ALA A 25 0.21 -4.29 10.17
N PRO A 26 0.95 -4.20 9.05
CA PRO A 26 0.70 -3.15 8.08
C PRO A 26 -0.78 -3.19 7.70
N SER A 27 -1.41 -2.01 7.72
CA SER A 27 -2.86 -1.87 7.57
C SER A 27 -3.33 -2.55 6.29
N PRO A 28 -4.33 -3.46 6.33
CA PRO A 28 -4.75 -4.17 5.14
C PRO A 28 -5.69 -3.29 4.31
N ALA A 29 -5.31 -2.98 3.08
CA ALA A 29 -6.28 -2.74 2.02
C ALA A 29 -5.73 -3.20 0.66
N PRO A 30 -6.51 -4.02 -0.08
CA PRO A 30 -6.06 -4.76 -1.24
C PRO A 30 -5.86 -3.88 -2.48
N ALA A 31 -4.98 -4.36 -3.36
CA ALA A 31 -4.87 -3.96 -4.76
C ALA A 31 -6.25 -3.96 -5.43
N ARG A 32 -6.71 -2.78 -5.82
CA ARG A 32 -7.87 -2.63 -6.70
C ARG A 32 -7.38 -2.95 -8.11
N ARG A 33 -7.57 -4.21 -8.53
CA ARG A 33 -7.24 -4.74 -9.87
C ARG A 33 -7.29 -3.70 -11.00
N GLY A 34 -6.14 -3.13 -11.35
CA GLY A 34 -5.89 -2.60 -12.69
C GLY A 34 -5.77 -3.76 -13.68
N ARG A 35 -6.72 -3.89 -14.61
CA ARG A 35 -6.65 -4.83 -15.73
C ARG A 35 -5.59 -4.34 -16.74
N GLY A 36 -4.31 -4.46 -16.37
CA GLY A 36 -3.17 -4.22 -17.26
C GLY A 36 -2.92 -5.42 -18.16
N THR A 37 -2.89 -5.22 -19.46
CA THR A 37 -2.58 -6.25 -20.47
C THR A 37 -1.21 -6.87 -20.20
N ARG A 38 -1.18 -8.16 -19.81
CA ARG A 38 0.04 -8.96 -19.69
C ARG A 38 0.69 -9.08 -21.09
N ARG A 39 1.78 -8.36 -21.33
CA ARG A 39 2.76 -8.73 -22.35
C ARG A 39 3.96 -9.34 -21.63
N ARG A 40 4.10 -10.67 -21.73
CA ARG A 40 5.34 -11.36 -21.36
C ARG A 40 6.39 -11.02 -22.42
N ALA A 41 7.40 -10.22 -22.05
CA ALA A 41 8.66 -10.21 -22.77
C ALA A 41 9.50 -11.39 -22.26
N ALA A 42 9.92 -12.27 -23.17
CA ALA A 42 10.87 -13.32 -22.89
C ALA A 42 12.29 -12.72 -22.88
N GLY A 43 12.98 -12.80 -21.74
CA GLY A 43 14.37 -12.39 -21.59
C GLY A 43 15.01 -13.14 -20.43
N ASN A 44 15.93 -14.06 -20.74
CA ASN A 44 16.75 -14.77 -19.77
C ASN A 44 17.86 -13.84 -19.25
N GLY A 45 17.54 -13.15 -18.16
CA GLY A 45 18.40 -12.30 -17.35
C GLY A 45 17.46 -11.53 -16.43
N THR A 46 17.49 -11.80 -15.13
CA THR A 46 16.56 -11.16 -14.16
C THR A 46 16.98 -9.70 -13.97
N THR A 47 16.71 -8.87 -14.97
CA THR A 47 16.90 -7.42 -14.88
C THR A 47 15.80 -6.90 -13.99
N MET A 48 16.14 -6.50 -12.76
CA MET A 48 15.22 -5.73 -11.92
C MET A 48 14.91 -4.42 -12.61
N HIS A 49 13.66 -3.95 -12.50
CA HIS A 49 13.17 -2.78 -13.19
C HIS A 49 13.03 -1.59 -12.24
N ASP A 50 13.57 -0.44 -12.63
CA ASP A 50 13.42 0.80 -11.87
C ASP A 50 12.00 1.37 -11.96
N ALA A 51 11.57 2.06 -10.90
CA ALA A 51 10.35 2.84 -10.95
C ALA A 51 10.55 4.06 -11.86
N THR A 52 9.57 4.30 -12.73
CA THR A 52 9.57 5.43 -13.68
C THR A 52 8.54 6.49 -13.30
N LYS A 53 7.49 6.11 -12.55
CA LYS A 53 6.41 7.00 -12.15
C LYS A 53 5.78 6.54 -10.83
N ILE A 54 5.45 7.49 -9.96
CA ILE A 54 4.59 7.30 -8.79
C ILE A 54 3.42 8.26 -8.89
N GLU A 55 2.22 7.75 -8.63
CA GLU A 55 1.00 8.53 -8.56
C GLU A 55 0.37 8.40 -7.18
N ILE A 56 -0.08 9.49 -6.59
CA ILE A 56 -0.71 9.52 -5.26
C ILE A 56 -1.99 10.34 -5.32
N THR A 57 -3.07 9.81 -4.75
CA THR A 57 -4.34 10.50 -4.58
C THR A 57 -4.80 10.39 -3.13
N ARG A 58 -5.10 11.51 -2.48
CA ARG A 58 -5.71 11.50 -1.14
C ARG A 58 -7.16 11.02 -1.23
N ALA A 59 -7.47 9.93 -0.54
CA ALA A 59 -8.79 9.30 -0.51
C ALA A 59 -9.64 9.76 0.68
N GLU A 60 -9.01 10.13 1.80
CA GLU A 60 -9.70 10.61 3.01
C GLU A 60 -9.03 11.87 3.59
N GLY A 61 -9.81 12.63 4.36
CA GLY A 61 -9.39 13.90 4.98
C GLY A 61 -10.31 15.07 4.57
N PRO A 62 -9.84 16.33 4.69
CA PRO A 62 -10.59 17.49 4.23
C PRO A 62 -10.93 17.36 2.74
N SER A 63 -12.21 17.48 2.41
CA SER A 63 -12.71 17.20 1.05
C SER A 63 -12.05 18.05 -0.04
N ALA A 64 -11.63 19.28 0.29
CA ALA A 64 -10.90 20.16 -0.64
C ALA A 64 -9.54 19.61 -1.09
N LEU A 65 -8.96 18.68 -0.33
CA LEU A 65 -7.66 18.07 -0.62
C LEU A 65 -7.79 16.68 -1.24
N CYS A 66 -8.99 16.08 -1.22
CA CYS A 66 -9.23 14.72 -1.70
C CYS A 66 -9.42 14.68 -3.22
N GLY A 67 -9.05 13.56 -3.84
CA GLY A 67 -9.25 13.32 -5.29
C GLY A 67 -8.26 14.02 -6.22
N ASN A 68 -7.35 14.83 -5.69
CA ASN A 68 -6.31 15.49 -6.49
C ASN A 68 -5.16 14.50 -6.76
N LEU A 69 -4.99 14.12 -8.04
CA LEU A 69 -3.89 13.28 -8.48
C LEU A 69 -2.57 14.06 -8.42
N GLN A 70 -1.55 13.45 -7.82
CA GLN A 70 -0.18 13.95 -7.82
C GLN A 70 0.71 12.94 -8.53
N THR A 71 1.52 13.41 -9.47
CA THR A 71 2.35 12.56 -10.31
C THR A 71 3.83 12.94 -10.16
N PHE A 72 4.66 11.93 -9.95
CA PHE A 72 6.11 12.06 -9.81
C PHE A 72 6.77 11.14 -10.83
N GLU A 73 7.45 11.71 -11.83
CA GLU A 73 8.12 10.98 -12.90
C GLU A 73 9.64 11.11 -12.79
N GLY A 74 10.34 10.12 -13.34
CA GLY A 74 11.80 10.09 -13.42
C GLY A 74 12.44 9.23 -12.33
N ALA A 75 13.76 9.13 -12.39
CA ALA A 75 14.56 8.29 -11.48
C ALA A 75 14.45 8.73 -10.00
N ASP A 76 14.05 9.97 -9.73
CA ASP A 76 13.88 10.52 -8.38
C ASP A 76 12.41 10.48 -7.89
N CYS A 77 11.53 9.76 -8.60
CA CYS A 77 10.09 9.70 -8.27
C CYS A 77 9.82 9.28 -6.81
N TRP A 78 10.58 8.32 -6.28
CA TRP A 78 10.51 7.89 -4.87
C TRP A 78 10.76 9.05 -3.90
N ALA A 79 11.90 9.74 -4.06
CA ALA A 79 12.29 10.85 -3.18
C ALA A 79 11.31 12.02 -3.27
N ARG A 80 10.81 12.33 -4.48
CA ARG A 80 9.83 13.40 -4.70
C ARG A 80 8.47 13.08 -4.08
N ALA A 81 8.02 11.83 -4.18
CA ALA A 81 6.79 11.35 -3.55
C ALA A 81 6.86 11.45 -2.02
N GLN A 82 7.95 10.96 -1.42
CA GLN A 82 8.19 11.06 0.03
C GLN A 82 8.25 12.51 0.50
N ALA A 83 8.98 13.37 -0.22
CA ALA A 83 9.07 14.79 0.10
C ALA A 83 7.70 15.48 0.02
N TRP A 84 6.85 15.10 -0.94
CA TRP A 84 5.50 15.60 -1.04
C TRP A 84 4.64 15.16 0.16
N LEU A 85 4.61 13.87 0.50
CA LEU A 85 3.89 13.34 1.66
C LEU A 85 4.33 14.02 2.96
N SER A 86 5.65 14.20 3.11
CA SER A 86 6.25 14.89 4.27
C SER A 86 5.74 16.33 4.40
N ARG A 87 5.63 17.07 3.30
CA ARG A 87 5.03 18.42 3.30
C ARG A 87 3.54 18.40 3.60
N GLN A 88 2.80 17.42 3.07
CA GLN A 88 1.37 17.27 3.36
C GLN A 88 1.08 16.91 4.82
N SER A 89 2.07 16.37 5.54
CA SER A 89 1.89 15.86 6.91
C SER A 89 1.32 16.88 7.91
N HIS A 90 1.51 18.18 7.67
CA HIS A 90 0.92 19.26 8.49
C HIS A 90 -0.61 19.34 8.37
N THR A 91 -1.19 18.74 7.33
CA THR A 91 -2.64 18.71 7.07
C THR A 91 -3.32 17.44 7.56
N PHE A 92 -2.54 16.51 8.14
CA PHE A 92 -3.06 15.26 8.69
C PHE A 92 -3.47 15.45 10.17
N PRO A 93 -4.42 14.66 10.69
CA PRO A 93 -4.86 14.76 12.08
C PRO A 93 -3.70 14.71 13.08
N ALA A 94 -3.53 15.78 13.87
CA ALA A 94 -2.45 15.90 14.85
C ALA A 94 -2.73 15.18 16.18
N GLU A 95 -4.02 15.01 16.52
CA GLU A 95 -4.48 14.39 17.78
C GLU A 95 -4.79 12.90 17.64
N GLY A 96 -4.19 12.25 16.63
CA GLY A 96 -4.42 10.86 16.29
C GLY A 96 -5.38 10.67 15.12
N GLY A 97 -5.38 9.45 14.57
CA GLY A 97 -6.03 9.13 13.29
C GLY A 97 -5.04 9.14 12.13
N TYR A 98 -5.56 8.99 10.92
CA TYR A 98 -4.78 8.94 9.68
C TYR A 98 -5.64 9.35 8.49
N ASP A 99 -4.99 9.87 7.46
CA ASP A 99 -5.60 10.11 6.16
C ASP A 99 -5.12 9.07 5.15
N LYS A 100 -6.07 8.47 4.44
CA LYS A 100 -5.77 7.45 3.44
C LYS A 100 -5.32 8.08 2.14
N HIS A 101 -4.24 7.57 1.56
CA HIS A 101 -3.78 7.95 0.23
C HIS A 101 -3.62 6.69 -0.62
N ASP A 102 -4.35 6.62 -1.73
CA ASP A 102 -4.15 5.58 -2.73
C ASP A 102 -2.92 5.96 -3.56
N PHE A 103 -2.10 4.97 -3.91
CA PHE A 103 -0.92 5.18 -4.75
C PHE A 103 -0.71 4.07 -5.77
N SER A 104 -0.01 4.42 -6.84
CA SER A 104 0.54 3.45 -7.80
C SER A 104 2.02 3.74 -8.07
N VAL A 105 2.78 2.69 -8.37
CA VAL A 105 4.18 2.74 -8.80
C VAL A 105 4.27 2.01 -10.13
N THR A 106 4.65 2.74 -11.18
CA THR A 106 4.90 2.17 -12.51
C THR A 106 6.40 1.92 -12.67
N PHE A 107 6.75 0.72 -13.11
CA PHE A 107 8.13 0.30 -13.35
C PHE A 107 8.48 0.32 -14.85
N ALA A 108 9.77 0.31 -15.18
CA ALA A 108 10.29 0.48 -16.54
C ALA A 108 9.80 -0.57 -17.56
N ASP A 109 9.40 -1.74 -17.08
CA ASP A 109 8.82 -2.84 -17.85
C ASP A 109 7.30 -2.76 -18.01
N GLY A 110 6.66 -1.73 -17.45
CA GLY A 110 5.22 -1.56 -17.43
C GLY A 110 4.49 -2.32 -16.33
N TYR A 111 5.20 -2.97 -15.40
CA TYR A 111 4.58 -3.50 -14.18
C TYR A 111 4.07 -2.33 -13.33
N VAL A 112 2.90 -2.50 -12.71
CA VAL A 112 2.28 -1.50 -11.85
C VAL A 112 1.97 -2.14 -10.50
N TYR A 113 2.56 -1.58 -9.45
CA TYR A 113 2.21 -1.88 -8.07
C TYR A 113 1.21 -0.84 -7.57
N GLU A 114 0.13 -1.27 -6.92
CA GLU A 114 -0.88 -0.38 -6.34
C GLU A 114 -1.03 -0.66 -4.85
N GLY A 115 -1.23 0.40 -4.06
CA GLY A 115 -1.38 0.27 -2.62
C GLY A 115 -2.07 1.46 -1.99
N ARG A 116 -2.15 1.45 -0.66
CA ARG A 116 -2.72 2.53 0.13
C ARG A 116 -1.85 2.82 1.34
N LEU A 117 -1.51 4.10 1.51
CA LEU A 117 -0.85 4.62 2.71
C LEU A 117 -1.90 5.05 3.72
N ASP A 118 -1.62 4.81 5.00
CA ASP A 118 -2.40 5.33 6.12
C ASP A 118 -1.58 6.46 6.79
N CYS A 119 -1.51 7.61 6.10
CA CYS A 119 -0.61 8.71 6.46
C CYS A 119 -1.01 9.39 7.77
N GLN A 120 -0.02 9.57 8.65
CA GLN A 120 -0.20 10.21 9.96
C GLN A 120 0.60 11.52 10.04
N HIS A 121 0.18 12.43 10.91
CA HIS A 121 0.93 13.66 11.17
C HIS A 121 2.37 13.32 11.59
N ARG A 122 3.36 14.07 11.08
CA ARG A 122 4.80 13.80 11.26
C ARG A 122 5.29 13.71 12.72
N ALA A 123 4.50 14.26 13.65
CA ALA A 123 4.81 14.19 15.09
C ALA A 123 4.50 12.81 15.69
N THR A 124 3.82 11.93 14.95
CA THR A 124 3.55 10.55 15.36
C THR A 124 4.83 9.72 15.27
N SER A 125 4.98 8.69 16.10
CA SER A 125 6.20 7.87 16.16
C SER A 125 6.50 7.08 14.88
N HIS A 126 5.48 6.72 14.09
CA HIS A 126 5.61 5.91 12.88
C HIS A 126 4.71 6.42 11.74
N PRO A 127 4.98 7.62 11.20
CA PRO A 127 4.12 8.22 10.20
C PRO A 127 4.37 7.57 8.83
N ASP A 128 3.30 7.11 8.18
CA ASP A 128 3.38 6.43 6.88
C ASP A 128 3.53 7.44 5.73
N LEU A 129 4.73 8.03 5.61
CA LEU A 129 5.06 9.15 4.70
C LEU A 129 6.08 8.78 3.62
N ASP A 130 6.49 7.51 3.56
CA ASP A 130 7.51 7.01 2.64
C ASP A 130 6.96 5.81 1.88
N VAL A 131 6.68 6.03 0.58
CA VAL A 131 6.10 5.00 -0.30
C VAL A 131 7.03 3.79 -0.41
N ALA A 132 8.34 3.99 -0.51
CA ALA A 132 9.29 2.88 -0.66
C ALA A 132 9.31 2.02 0.61
N ALA A 133 9.42 2.66 1.77
CA ALA A 133 9.41 1.97 3.06
C ALA A 133 8.09 1.21 3.28
N HIS A 134 6.95 1.80 2.91
CA HIS A 134 5.64 1.15 2.98
C HIS A 134 5.58 -0.09 2.09
N VAL A 135 5.89 0.06 0.79
CA VAL A 135 5.88 -1.04 -0.19
C VAL A 135 6.79 -2.17 0.29
N LEU A 136 8.02 -1.84 0.72
CA LEU A 136 8.98 -2.83 1.18
C LEU A 136 8.50 -3.56 2.45
N SER A 137 7.94 -2.84 3.43
CA SER A 137 7.39 -3.46 4.64
C SER A 137 6.22 -4.41 4.32
N PHE A 138 5.37 -4.03 3.37
CA PHE A 138 4.25 -4.86 2.94
C PHE A 138 4.75 -6.13 2.23
N LEU A 139 5.60 -5.95 1.21
CA LEU A 139 6.12 -7.05 0.41
C LEU A 139 6.92 -8.05 1.25
N THR A 140 7.79 -7.57 2.14
CA THR A 140 8.62 -8.46 2.98
C THR A 140 7.81 -9.22 4.04
N PHE A 141 6.70 -8.65 4.51
CA PHE A 141 5.75 -9.36 5.35
C PHE A 141 5.02 -10.44 4.52
N TYR A 142 4.33 -10.08 3.45
CA TYR A 142 3.56 -11.08 2.70
C TYR A 142 4.43 -12.10 1.95
N ALA A 143 5.68 -11.79 1.60
CA ALA A 143 6.63 -12.77 1.04
C ALA A 143 7.15 -13.79 2.08
N GLY A 144 6.89 -13.56 3.37
CA GLY A 144 7.35 -14.39 4.48
C GLY A 144 8.80 -14.15 4.89
N ILE A 145 9.41 -13.04 4.46
CA ILE A 145 10.81 -12.70 4.75
C ILE A 145 10.96 -12.19 6.17
N ARG A 146 10.04 -11.32 6.62
CA ARG A 146 10.12 -10.69 7.94
C ARG A 146 8.92 -11.04 8.81
N CYS A 147 9.11 -11.88 9.82
CA CYS A 147 8.11 -12.12 10.85
C CYS A 147 8.03 -10.91 11.81
N PRO A 148 6.86 -10.30 12.03
CA PRO A 148 6.72 -9.26 13.05
C PRO A 148 6.99 -9.83 14.45
N SER A 149 7.62 -9.02 15.31
CA SER A 149 8.03 -9.43 16.66
C SER A 149 6.89 -9.83 17.59
N HIS A 150 5.67 -9.36 17.31
CA HIS A 150 4.47 -9.68 18.09
C HIS A 150 3.75 -10.96 17.62
N LEU A 151 4.23 -11.61 16.55
CA LEU A 151 3.70 -12.87 16.05
C LEU A 151 4.72 -13.99 16.29
N THR A 152 4.23 -15.17 16.70
CA THR A 152 5.08 -16.36 16.72
C THR A 152 5.29 -16.88 15.29
N PRO A 153 6.44 -17.50 14.98
CA PRO A 153 6.70 -18.04 13.64
C PRO A 153 5.62 -19.01 13.15
N GLU A 154 5.02 -19.80 14.04
CA GLU A 154 3.95 -20.76 13.72
C GLU A 154 2.68 -20.03 13.29
N ARG A 155 2.26 -19.02 14.05
CA ARG A 155 1.08 -18.21 13.72
C ARG A 155 1.28 -17.44 12.42
N TYR A 156 2.50 -16.96 12.19
CA TYR A 156 2.83 -16.24 10.98
C TYR A 156 2.83 -17.15 9.75
N ARG A 157 3.44 -18.35 9.82
CA ARG A 157 3.34 -19.36 8.74
C ARG A 157 1.88 -19.74 8.45
N ALA A 158 1.08 -19.95 9.49
CA ALA A 158 -0.35 -20.25 9.33
C ALA A 158 -1.12 -19.07 8.70
N PHE A 159 -0.74 -17.82 8.99
CA PHE A 159 -1.30 -16.64 8.34
C PHE A 159 -0.97 -16.61 6.84
N LEU A 160 0.31 -16.77 6.47
CA LEU A 160 0.75 -16.75 5.07
C LEU A 160 0.13 -17.89 4.25
N ALA A 161 -0.05 -19.06 4.86
CA ALA A 161 -0.68 -20.21 4.20
C ALA A 161 -2.15 -19.99 3.80
N ARG A 162 -2.81 -18.95 4.32
CA ARG A 162 -4.21 -18.62 3.97
C ARG A 162 -4.32 -17.96 2.59
N ASP A 163 -3.25 -17.37 2.10
CA ASP A 163 -3.23 -16.64 0.83
C ASP A 163 -1.88 -16.83 0.11
N PRO A 164 -1.64 -18.04 -0.44
CA PRO A 164 -0.39 -18.33 -1.15
C PRO A 164 -0.22 -17.54 -2.45
N GLU A 165 -1.31 -17.01 -3.02
CA GLU A 165 -1.25 -16.17 -4.23
C GLU A 165 -0.58 -14.83 -3.89
N THR A 166 -1.07 -14.14 -2.84
CA THR A 166 -0.44 -12.91 -2.35
C THR A 166 1.03 -13.12 -1.98
N VAL A 167 1.37 -14.26 -1.36
CA VAL A 167 2.77 -14.60 -1.05
C VAL A 167 3.63 -14.69 -2.32
N ALA A 168 3.14 -15.38 -3.35
CA ALA A 168 3.84 -15.53 -4.62
C ALA A 168 3.99 -14.19 -5.36
N GLU A 169 2.93 -13.39 -5.40
CA GLU A 169 2.95 -12.05 -6.02
C GLU A 169 3.95 -11.12 -5.32
N CYS A 170 4.00 -11.14 -3.98
CA CYS A 170 4.94 -10.32 -3.23
C CYS A 170 6.40 -10.73 -3.46
N ARG A 171 6.67 -12.03 -3.61
CA ARG A 171 8.00 -12.54 -3.98
C ARG A 171 8.39 -12.12 -5.39
N GLU A 172 7.49 -12.28 -6.35
CA GLU A 172 7.70 -11.84 -7.73
C GLU A 172 8.00 -10.33 -7.77
N ALA A 173 7.24 -9.51 -7.05
CA ALA A 173 7.47 -8.07 -7.00
C ALA A 173 8.86 -7.73 -6.45
N LEU A 174 9.31 -8.39 -5.37
CA LEU A 174 10.65 -8.19 -4.79
C LEU A 174 11.79 -8.62 -5.72
N GLU A 175 11.58 -9.67 -6.52
CA GLU A 175 12.58 -10.15 -7.49
C GLU A 175 12.60 -9.30 -8.77
N ARG A 176 11.48 -8.65 -9.10
CA ARG A 176 11.27 -7.91 -10.34
C ARG A 176 11.57 -6.42 -10.24
N CYS A 177 11.37 -5.81 -9.06
CA CYS A 177 11.29 -4.36 -8.91
C CYS A 177 12.45 -3.80 -8.07
N VAL A 178 13.09 -2.74 -8.55
CA VAL A 178 14.05 -1.96 -7.74
C VAL A 178 13.26 -1.06 -6.81
N ILE A 179 13.29 -1.39 -5.52
CA ILE A 179 12.64 -0.63 -4.44
C ILE A 179 13.73 -0.11 -3.50
N PRO A 180 13.80 1.22 -3.23
CA PRO A 180 14.77 1.76 -2.29
C PRO A 180 14.72 1.07 -0.92
N GLY A 181 15.89 0.73 -0.37
CA GLY A 181 16.03 0.00 0.89
C GLY A 181 15.88 -1.52 0.80
N ALA A 182 15.51 -2.09 -0.37
CA ALA A 182 15.38 -3.54 -0.51
C ALA A 182 16.70 -4.30 -0.34
N ALA A 183 17.84 -3.71 -0.71
CA ALA A 183 19.16 -4.30 -0.52
C ALA A 183 19.54 -4.51 0.95
N ASP A 184 18.93 -3.73 1.86
CA ASP A 184 19.17 -3.83 3.31
C ASP A 184 18.32 -4.92 3.98
N VAL A 185 17.36 -5.50 3.25
CA VAL A 185 16.53 -6.61 3.72
C VAL A 185 17.34 -7.89 3.65
N ARG A 186 17.82 -8.36 4.81
CA ARG A 186 18.50 -9.65 4.92
C ARG A 186 17.50 -10.80 4.80
N TRP A 187 17.75 -11.69 3.85
CA TRP A 187 17.11 -13.00 3.76
C TRP A 187 17.63 -13.87 4.90
N SER A 188 16.76 -14.22 5.86
CA SER A 188 17.06 -15.18 6.93
C SER A 188 16.68 -16.59 6.54
#